data_AF-A0A940YDF4-F1
#
_entry.id   AF-A0A940YDF4-F1
#
_cell.length_a   1.000
_cell.length_b   1.000
_cell.length_c   1.000
_cell.angle_alpha   90.00
_cell.angle_beta   90.00
_cell.angle_gamma   90.00
#
_symmetry.space_group_name_H-M   'P 1'
#
loop_
_entity.id
_entity.type
_entity.pdbx_description
1 polymer ?
#
loop_
_entity_poly.entity_id
_entity_poly.type
_entity_poly.pdbx_seq_one_letter_code
_entity_poly.pdbx_strand_id
1 'polypeptide(L)' 'PPMVDQLLDLYGQEEHDGRGAIVLYLSKNSIRSMERDLGRRPVSRLAEWFDAYKVKSTDGRTITVGHRTRRLWRK' A
#
# COMPACT_ATOMS: atom_id res chain seq x y z
N PRO A 1 -10.37 1.37 4.58
CA PRO A 1 -10.88 0.31 5.50
C PRO A 1 -9.76 -0.22 6.39
N PRO A 2 -10.02 -0.68 7.64
CA PRO A 2 -8.97 -1.16 8.56
C PRO A 2 -8.11 -2.29 7.98
N MET A 3 -8.71 -3.21 7.23
CA MET A 3 -7.99 -4.29 6.56
C MET A 3 -6.95 -3.78 5.54
N VAL A 4 -7.23 -2.69 4.83
CA VAL A 4 -6.31 -2.14 3.83
C VAL A 4 -5.08 -1.51 4.49
N ASP A 5 -5.26 -0.88 5.65
CA ASP A 5 -4.16 -0.34 6.46
C ASP A 5 -3.19 -1.45 6.88
N GLN A 6 -3.73 -2.58 7.37
CA GLN A 6 -2.93 -3.76 7.72
C GLN A 6 -2.20 -4.36 6.51
N LEU A 7 -2.84 -4.43 5.35
CA LEU A 7 -2.19 -4.93 4.14
C LEU A 7 -1.05 -4.02 3.67
N LEU A 8 -1.19 -2.70 3.84
CA LEU A 8 -0.11 -1.76 3.57
C LEU A 8 1.04 -1.92 4.55
N ASP A 9 0.77 -2.20 5.83
CA ASP A 9 1.84 -2.45 6.81
C ASP A 9 2.56 -3.78 6.58
N LEU A 10 1.85 -4.82 6.14
CA LEU A 10 2.42 -6.17 5.94
C LEU A 10 3.13 -6.33 4.60
N TYR A 11 2.57 -5.76 3.54
CA TYR A 11 3.01 -6.01 2.16
C TYR A 11 3.42 -4.74 1.40
N GLY A 12 3.15 -3.56 1.94
CA GLY A 12 3.42 -2.30 1.29
C GLY A 12 4.91 -2.10 1.03
N GLN A 13 5.23 -1.56 -0.14
CA GLN A 13 6.57 -1.09 -0.44
C GLN A 13 6.73 0.32 0.11
N GLU A 14 7.80 0.53 0.86
CA GLU A 14 8.16 1.84 1.42
C GLU A 14 8.91 2.70 0.41
N GLU A 15 8.53 3.97 0.33
CA GLU A 15 9.22 5.00 -0.45
C GLU A 15 9.40 6.24 0.41
N HIS A 16 10.65 6.63 0.62
CA HIS A 16 11.00 7.81 1.40
C HIS A 16 10.94 9.06 0.52
N ASP A 17 10.20 10.09 0.94
CA ASP A 17 10.07 11.34 0.18
C ASP A 17 11.22 12.34 0.41
N GLY A 18 12.18 11.98 1.28
CA GLY A 18 13.32 12.82 1.66
C GLY A 18 12.96 14.04 2.51
N ARG A 19 11.68 14.24 2.87
CA ARG A 19 11.15 15.37 3.66
C ARG A 19 10.57 14.94 5.01
N GLY A 20 10.78 13.68 5.40
CA GLY A 20 10.37 13.15 6.69
C GLY A 20 9.10 12.31 6.66
N ALA A 21 8.60 11.96 5.48
CA ALA A 21 7.51 11.01 5.33
C ALA A 21 7.94 9.75 4.58
N ILE A 22 7.29 8.65 4.93
CA ILE A 22 7.42 7.34 4.29
C ILE A 22 6.05 7.02 3.70
N VAL A 23 6.02 6.76 2.40
CA VAL A 23 4.80 6.35 1.68
C VAL A 23 4.85 4.84 1.50
N LEU A 24 3.82 4.14 1.95
CA LEU A 24 3.57 2.73 1.67
C LEU A 24 2.52 2.61 0.57
N TYR A 25 2.77 1.72 -0.38
CA TYR A 25 1.83 1.38 -1.45
C TYR A 25 1.97 -0.09 -1.86
N LEU A 26 0.93 -0.66 -2.47
CA LEU A 26 0.96 -2.03 -2.98
C LEU A 26 1.57 -2.04 -4.38
N SER A 27 2.82 -2.48 -4.50
CA SER A 27 3.47 -2.66 -5.80
C SER A 27 3.10 -3.99 -6.44
N LYS A 28 3.51 -4.22 -7.69
CA LYS A 28 3.35 -5.55 -8.33
C LYS A 28 4.00 -6.67 -7.52
N ASN A 29 5.10 -6.37 -6.82
CA ASN A 29 5.77 -7.34 -5.96
C ASN A 29 4.98 -7.58 -4.67
N SER A 30 4.41 -6.53 -4.07
CA SER A 30 3.49 -6.63 -2.93
C SER A 30 2.31 -7.55 -3.25
N ILE A 31 1.65 -7.32 -4.40
CA ILE A 31 0.51 -8.13 -4.84
C ILE A 31 0.92 -9.60 -5.01
N ARG A 32 2.07 -9.87 -5.66
CA ARG A 32 2.58 -11.25 -5.81
C ARG A 32 2.90 -11.91 -4.46
N SER A 33 3.40 -11.16 -3.49
CA SER A 33 3.64 -11.67 -2.14
C SER A 33 2.32 -12.02 -1.45
N MET A 34 1.33 -11.14 -1.54
CA MET A 34 -0.02 -11.42 -1.04
C MET A 34 -0.64 -12.65 -1.71
N GLU A 35 -0.50 -12.81 -3.02
CA GLU A 35 -1.02 -13.97 -3.74
C GLU A 35 -0.38 -15.29 -3.29
N ARG A 36 0.89 -15.26 -2.88
CA ARG A 36 1.59 -16.43 -2.33
C ARG A 36 1.10 -16.80 -0.94
N ASP A 37 0.87 -15.80 -0.08
CA ASP A 37 0.51 -16.03 1.33
C ASP A 37 -0.98 -16.28 1.52
N LEU A 38 -1.82 -15.54 0.81
CA LEU A 38 -3.28 -15.53 0.99
C LEU A 38 -4.00 -16.30 -0.12
N GLY A 39 -3.32 -16.56 -1.24
CA GLY A 39 -3.89 -17.16 -2.43
C GLY A 39 -4.43 -16.13 -3.43
N ARG A 40 -4.43 -16.51 -4.71
CA ARG A 40 -4.78 -15.61 -5.82
C ARG A 40 -6.23 -15.12 -5.81
N ARG A 41 -7.19 -16.00 -5.49
CA ARG A 41 -8.63 -15.71 -5.52
C ARG A 41 -9.09 -14.70 -4.47
N PRO A 42 -8.65 -14.74 -3.20
CA PRO A 42 -8.97 -13.68 -2.25
C PRO A 42 -8.28 -12.37 -2.61
N VAL A 43 -7.01 -12.40 -3.05
CA VAL A 43 -6.28 -11.19 -3.45
C VAL A 43 -6.93 -10.48 -4.62
N SER A 44 -7.47 -11.20 -5.60
CA SER A 44 -8.17 -10.58 -6.73
C SER A 44 -9.44 -9.82 -6.30
N ARG A 45 -10.08 -10.19 -5.19
CA ARG A 45 -11.24 -9.45 -4.63
C ARG A 45 -10.83 -8.14 -3.96
N LEU A 46 -9.55 -7.98 -3.65
CA LEU A 46 -8.99 -6.77 -3.05
C LEU A 46 -8.51 -5.76 -4.11
N ALA A 47 -8.70 -6.05 -5.40
CA ALA A 47 -8.17 -5.25 -6.49
C ALA A 47 -8.63 -3.77 -6.46
N GLU A 48 -9.85 -3.51 -5.94
CA GLU A 48 -10.35 -2.14 -5.72
C GLU A 48 -9.42 -1.32 -4.80
N TRP A 49 -8.67 -1.97 -3.92
CA TRP A 49 -7.82 -1.31 -2.93
C TRP A 49 -6.33 -1.33 -3.28
N PHE A 50 -5.95 -1.83 -4.45
CA PHE A 50 -4.53 -1.87 -4.85
C PHE A 50 -3.93 -0.48 -5.05
N ASP A 51 -4.77 0.51 -5.34
CA ASP A 51 -4.37 1.92 -5.45
C ASP A 51 -4.42 2.65 -4.08
N ALA A 52 -4.58 1.91 -2.97
CA ALA A 52 -4.47 2.48 -1.64
C ALA A 52 -3.01 2.79 -1.28
N TYR A 53 -2.84 3.84 -0.48
CA TYR A 53 -1.54 4.24 0.03
C TYR A 53 -1.65 4.72 1.48
N LYS A 54 -0.55 4.58 2.21
CA LYS A 54 -0.40 5.06 3.59
C LYS A 54 0.80 5.98 3.64
N VAL A 55 0.65 7.10 4.31
CA VAL A 55 1.74 8.02 4.63
C VAL A 55 1.98 7.91 6.13
N LYS A 56 3.20 7.57 6.52
CA LYS A 56 3.65 7.59 7.91
C LYS A 56 4.81 8.56 8.07
N SER A 57 4.98 9.11 9.26
CA SER A 57 6.23 9.80 9.62
C SER A 57 7.34 8.80 9.83
N THR A 58 8.58 9.28 9.83
CA THR A 58 9.78 8.47 10.11
C THR A 58 9.78 7.81 11.49
N ASP A 59 8.99 8.32 12.44
CA ASP A 59 8.76 7.72 13.76
C ASP A 59 7.68 6.60 13.75
N GLY A 60 7.12 6.28 12.59
CA GLY A 60 6.14 5.21 12.40
C GLY A 60 4.69 5.62 12.61
N ARG A 61 4.39 6.88 12.98
CA ARG A 61 3.00 7.32 13.14
C ARG A 61 2.29 7.47 11.80
N THR A 62 1.10 6.89 11.68
CA THR A 62 0.25 7.07 10.50
C THR A 62 -0.22 8.53 10.41
N ILE A 63 0.18 9.21 9.35
CA ILE A 63 -0.26 10.58 9.04
C ILE A 63 -1.56 10.51 8.25
N THR A 64 -1.63 9.65 7.23
CA THR A 64 -2.79 9.56 6.36
C THR A 64 -2.88 8.18 5.71
N VAL A 65 -4.10 7.67 5.51
CA VAL A 65 -4.38 6.55 4.62
C VAL A 65 -5.36 7.03 3.57
N GLY A 66 -5.04 6.80 2.31
CA GLY A 66 -5.81 7.29 1.17
C GLY A 66 -6.03 6.24 0.12
N HIS A 67 -7.06 6.45 -0.71
CA HIS A 67 -7.27 5.67 -1.92
C HIS A 67 -7.05 6.57 -3.13
N ARG A 68 -6.16 6.18 -4.03
CA ARG A 68 -5.87 6.97 -5.22
C ARG A 68 -6.99 6.75 -6.25
N THR A 69 -7.80 7.79 -6.46
CA THR A 69 -8.91 7.77 -7.43
C THR A 69 -8.47 8.09 -8.86
N ARG A 70 -7.22 8.51 -9.07
CA ARG A 70 -6.64 8.81 -10.39
C ARG A 70 -5.22 8.29 -10.51
N ARG A 71 -4.94 7.58 -11.61
CA ARG A 71 -3.62 7.05 -11.93
C ARG A 71 -2.63 8.19 -12.21
N LEU A 72 -1.75 8.53 -11.27
CA LEU A 72 -0.59 9.38 -11.54
C LEU A 72 0.46 8.56 -12.28
N TRP A 73 0.82 9.03 -13.47
CA TRP A 73 1.91 8.46 -14.25
C TRP A 73 3.23 8.71 -13.52
N ARG A 74 3.97 7.64 -13.23
CA ARG A 74 5.35 7.71 -12.72
C ARG A 74 6.28 7.64 -13.94
N LYS A 75 7.21 8.60 -14.07
CA LYS A 75 8.26 8.61 -15.10
C LYS A 75 9.36 7.63 -14.73
#